data_AF-A0A432VCS0-F1
#
_entry.id   AF-A0A432VCS0-F1
#
_cell.length_a   1.000
_cell.length_b   1.000
_cell.length_c   1.000
_cell.angle_alpha   90.00
_cell.angle_beta   90.00
_cell.angle_gamma   90.00
#
_symmetry.space_group_name_H-M   'P 1'
#
loop_
_entity.id
_entity.type
_entity.pdbx_description
1 polymer ?
#
loop_
_entity_poly.entity_id
_entity_poly.type
_entity_poly.pdbx_seq_one_letter_code
_entity_poly.pdbx_strand_id
1 'polypeptide(L)'
;MSYRDGYDFRKWYAGSMRKRPRRYWVRWGLTVGLAFVLAIPVLTMVSTADRSIVMPNVMPMSILLFISSLSSPFTREAWLSPRGFATYDEFERNALSAAMHRAYLIDVIAVGAVFLWLMAASRANWPSPTTSSQWGTIGYATVMTMLALPIIFAEFMVPMPDPEDQPA
;
A
#
# COMPACT_ATOMS: atom_id res chain seq x y z
N MET A 1 7.77 51.13 1.71
CA MET A 1 7.68 50.02 2.70
C MET A 1 6.22 49.59 2.74
N SER A 2 5.76 48.37 2.49
CA SER A 2 6.35 47.05 2.29
C SER A 2 5.37 46.31 1.36
N TYR A 3 5.87 45.84 0.21
CA TYR A 3 5.16 44.92 -0.68
C TYR A 3 5.20 43.56 0.01
N ARG A 4 4.10 43.17 0.67
CA ARG A 4 3.99 41.86 1.32
C ARG A 4 3.48 40.89 0.26
N ASP A 5 4.38 40.51 -0.65
CA ASP A 5 4.21 39.35 -1.54
C ASP A 5 4.20 38.10 -0.67
N GLY A 6 3.03 37.82 -0.09
CA GLY A 6 2.72 36.52 0.45
C GLY A 6 2.60 35.58 -0.75
N TYR A 7 3.64 34.79 -1.00
CA TYR A 7 3.57 33.63 -1.87
C TYR A 7 2.43 32.74 -1.34
N ASP A 8 1.24 32.88 -1.92
CA ASP A 8 0.09 32.09 -1.52
C ASP A 8 0.22 30.70 -2.16
N PHE A 9 0.91 29.82 -1.44
CA PHE A 9 1.10 28.43 -1.83
C PHE A 9 -0.25 27.74 -2.12
N ARG A 10 -1.34 28.14 -1.43
CA ARG A 10 -2.68 27.52 -1.54
C ARG A 10 -3.31 27.65 -2.92
N LYS A 11 -3.00 28.70 -3.69
CA LYS A 11 -3.61 28.88 -5.02
C LYS A 11 -3.20 27.79 -6.02
N TRP A 12 -2.00 27.25 -5.87
CA TRP A 12 -1.51 26.14 -6.71
C TRP A 12 -2.08 24.80 -6.26
N TYR A 13 -2.36 24.63 -4.96
CA TYR A 13 -3.04 23.46 -4.40
C TYR A 13 -4.49 23.32 -4.90
N ALA A 14 -5.26 24.41 -4.95
CA ALA A 14 -6.68 24.37 -5.33
C ALA A 14 -6.91 24.01 -6.81
N GLY A 15 -6.00 24.41 -7.70
CA GLY A 15 -6.15 24.17 -9.14
C GLY A 15 -5.84 22.73 -9.58
N SER A 16 -4.92 22.05 -8.90
CA SER A 16 -4.49 20.69 -9.23
C SER A 16 -5.33 19.61 -8.53
N MET A 17 -5.82 19.86 -7.30
CA MET A 17 -6.66 18.91 -6.56
C MET A 17 -8.08 18.76 -7.11
N ARG A 18 -8.58 19.74 -7.86
CA ARG A 18 -9.95 19.75 -8.42
C ARG A 18 -10.22 18.64 -9.44
N LYS A 19 -9.18 17.96 -9.95
CA LYS A 19 -9.29 16.98 -11.04
C LYS A 19 -9.28 15.51 -10.60
N ARG A 20 -9.07 15.18 -9.32
CA ARG A 20 -9.03 13.78 -8.86
C ARG A 20 -9.82 13.60 -7.55
N PRO A 21 -11.04 13.06 -7.58
CA PRO A 21 -11.83 12.85 -6.36
C PRO A 21 -11.14 11.81 -5.47
N ARG A 22 -10.40 12.28 -4.44
CA ARG A 22 -9.75 11.43 -3.44
C ARG A 22 -10.69 11.18 -2.28
N ARG A 23 -10.98 9.92 -2.00
CA ARG A 23 -11.97 9.50 -0.98
C ARG A 23 -11.26 8.99 0.27
N TYR A 24 -11.62 9.53 1.42
CA TYR A 24 -11.04 9.14 2.73
C TYR A 24 -11.13 7.63 3.02
N TRP A 25 -12.17 6.96 2.52
CA TRP A 25 -12.35 5.51 2.70
C TRP A 25 -11.26 4.67 2.01
N VAL A 26 -10.64 5.16 0.93
CA VAL A 26 -9.60 4.42 0.19
C VAL A 26 -8.35 4.19 1.05
N ARG A 27 -7.98 5.16 1.90
CA ARG A 27 -6.87 5.01 2.86
C ARG A 27 -7.08 3.83 3.78
N TRP A 28 -8.25 3.79 4.43
CA TRP A 28 -8.61 2.74 5.36
C TRP A 28 -8.84 1.41 4.67
N GLY A 29 -9.45 1.39 3.48
CA GLY A 29 -9.61 0.19 2.66
C GLY A 29 -8.27 -0.45 2.29
N LEU A 30 -7.27 0.35 1.90
CA LEU A 30 -5.92 -0.15 1.62
C LEU A 30 -5.23 -0.70 2.87
N THR A 31 -5.29 0.03 3.99
CA THR A 31 -4.64 -0.40 5.24
C THR A 31 -5.27 -1.67 5.79
N VAL A 32 -6.60 -1.72 5.86
CA VAL A 32 -7.35 -2.88 6.34
C VAL A 32 -7.17 -4.06 5.38
N GLY A 33 -7.21 -3.82 4.07
CA GLY A 33 -6.95 -4.85 3.05
C GLY A 33 -5.56 -5.45 3.17
N LEU A 34 -4.54 -4.62 3.40
CA LEU A 34 -3.16 -5.10 3.60
C LEU A 34 -3.05 -5.91 4.90
N ALA A 35 -3.70 -5.48 5.98
CA ALA A 35 -3.74 -6.24 7.23
C ALA A 35 -4.38 -7.62 7.06
N PHE A 36 -5.48 -7.72 6.30
CA PHE A 36 -6.09 -9.01 5.96
C PHE A 36 -5.14 -9.90 5.18
N VAL A 37 -4.42 -9.35 4.20
CA VAL A 37 -3.44 -10.12 3.41
C VAL A 37 -2.29 -10.63 4.28
N LEU A 38 -1.79 -9.81 5.21
CA LEU A 38 -0.74 -10.20 6.16
C LEU A 38 -1.21 -11.22 7.21
N ALA A 39 -2.50 -11.33 7.47
CA ALA A 39 -3.05 -12.35 8.37
C ALA A 39 -3.07 -13.74 7.72
N ILE A 40 -3.10 -13.84 6.38
CA ILE A 40 -3.20 -15.12 5.66
C ILE A 40 -2.10 -16.11 6.08
N PRO A 41 -0.78 -15.77 6.04
CA PRO A 41 0.27 -16.72 6.41
C PRO A 41 0.18 -17.19 7.87
N VAL A 42 -0.29 -16.33 8.78
CA VAL A 42 -0.46 -16.69 10.19
C VAL A 42 -1.60 -17.69 10.35
N LEU A 43 -2.74 -17.43 9.71
CA LEU A 43 -3.90 -18.30 9.77
C LEU A 43 -3.62 -19.67 9.15
N THR A 44 -2.87 -19.75 8.04
CA THR A 44 -2.51 -21.01 7.38
C THR A 44 -1.50 -21.85 8.15
N MET A 45 -0.74 -21.24 9.06
CA MET A 45 0.19 -21.96 9.94
C MET A 45 -0.45 -22.41 11.25
N VAL A 46 -1.46 -21.67 11.74
CA VAL A 46 -2.16 -21.99 12.99
C VAL A 46 -3.36 -22.91 12.77
N SER A 47 -4.02 -22.87 11.60
CA SER A 47 -5.17 -23.73 11.34
C SER A 47 -4.77 -25.20 11.20
N THR A 48 -5.42 -26.07 11.98
CA THR A 48 -5.30 -27.53 11.88
C THR A 48 -6.12 -28.13 10.73
N ALA A 49 -6.87 -27.30 9.99
CA ALA A 49 -7.71 -27.72 8.87
C ALA A 49 -6.84 -28.12 7.66
N ASP A 50 -7.15 -29.29 7.11
CA ASP A 50 -6.47 -30.04 6.05
C ASP A 50 -5.37 -29.33 5.25
N ARG A 51 -4.15 -29.86 5.43
CA ARG A 51 -2.89 -29.49 4.76
C ARG A 51 -2.90 -29.72 3.23
N SER A 52 -4.02 -30.10 2.63
CA SER A 52 -4.13 -30.56 1.24
C SER A 52 -4.96 -29.64 0.33
N ILE A 53 -5.60 -28.59 0.85
CA ILE A 53 -6.42 -27.71 0.01
C ILE A 53 -5.52 -26.76 -0.79
N VAL A 54 -5.46 -27.05 -2.08
CA VAL A 54 -4.93 -26.23 -3.17
C VAL A 54 -5.32 -24.78 -2.96
N MET A 55 -4.33 -23.91 -2.68
CA MET A 55 -4.45 -22.47 -2.45
C MET A 55 -5.65 -22.10 -1.55
N PRO A 56 -5.46 -21.78 -0.26
CA PRO A 56 -6.55 -21.22 0.55
C PRO A 56 -7.20 -20.11 -0.27
N ASN A 57 -8.53 -20.10 -0.35
CA ASN A 57 -9.28 -19.12 -1.13
C ASN A 57 -8.97 -17.73 -0.55
N VAL A 58 -7.87 -17.13 -1.01
CA VAL A 58 -7.27 -15.86 -0.55
C VAL A 58 -7.88 -14.68 -1.28
N MET A 59 -8.59 -14.96 -2.38
CA MET A 59 -9.38 -14.00 -3.14
C MET A 59 -10.24 -13.11 -2.24
N PRO A 60 -11.09 -13.61 -1.32
CA PRO A 60 -11.95 -12.79 -0.48
C PRO A 60 -11.18 -11.80 0.41
N MET A 61 -10.05 -12.23 0.98
CA MET A 61 -9.22 -11.36 1.85
C MET A 61 -8.46 -10.30 1.04
N SER A 62 -8.15 -10.59 -0.23
CA SER A 62 -7.45 -9.67 -1.13
C SER A 62 -8.37 -8.70 -1.87
N ILE A 63 -9.67 -8.99 -1.99
CA ILE A 63 -10.64 -8.17 -2.73
C ILE A 63 -10.66 -6.73 -2.22
N LEU A 64 -10.62 -6.52 -0.90
CA LEU A 64 -10.61 -5.18 -0.33
C LEU A 64 -9.37 -4.38 -0.75
N LEU A 65 -8.20 -5.05 -0.80
CA LEU A 65 -6.95 -4.45 -1.25
C LEU A 65 -7.01 -4.11 -2.76
N PHE A 66 -7.55 -5.02 -3.58
CA PHE A 66 -7.72 -4.78 -5.02
C PHE A 66 -8.68 -3.64 -5.33
N ILE A 67 -9.87 -3.62 -4.71
CA ILE A 67 -10.87 -2.56 -4.92
C ILE A 67 -10.31 -1.20 -4.50
N SER A 68 -9.65 -1.15 -3.33
CA SER A 68 -9.08 0.09 -2.81
C SER A 68 -7.90 0.56 -3.65
N SER A 69 -7.08 -0.37 -4.16
CA SER A 69 -5.98 -0.06 -5.08
C SER A 69 -6.50 0.51 -6.40
N LEU A 70 -7.48 -0.12 -7.04
CA LEU A 70 -8.08 0.36 -8.30
C LEU A 70 -8.77 1.73 -8.15
N SER A 71 -9.28 2.03 -6.95
CA SER A 71 -9.92 3.30 -6.63
C SER A 71 -8.91 4.41 -6.29
N SER A 72 -7.63 4.07 -6.13
CA SER A 72 -6.58 5.05 -5.86
C SER A 72 -6.14 5.75 -7.16
N PRO A 73 -6.03 7.10 -7.17
CA PRO A 73 -5.44 7.82 -8.30
C PRO A 73 -3.95 7.54 -8.47
N PHE A 74 -3.31 6.96 -7.45
CA PHE A 74 -1.92 6.51 -7.49
C PHE A 74 -1.91 5.01 -7.80
N THR A 75 -2.47 4.60 -8.94
CA THR A 75 -2.35 3.22 -9.42
C THR A 75 -1.11 3.04 -10.30
N ARG A 76 -0.70 1.78 -10.47
CA ARG A 76 0.60 1.41 -11.04
C ARG A 76 0.87 1.92 -12.45
N GLU A 77 -0.18 2.07 -13.23
CA GLU A 77 -0.15 2.58 -14.60
C GLU A 77 0.14 4.09 -14.67
N ALA A 78 -0.29 4.83 -13.64
CA ALA A 78 -0.10 6.28 -13.57
C ALA A 78 1.34 6.68 -13.25
N TRP A 79 2.19 5.79 -12.71
CA TRP A 79 3.59 6.11 -12.42
C TRP A 79 4.60 5.39 -13.31
N LEU A 80 4.28 4.21 -13.85
CA LEU A 80 5.21 3.45 -14.71
C LEU A 80 5.35 4.06 -16.11
N SER A 81 4.38 4.88 -16.52
CA SER A 81 4.44 5.59 -17.78
C SER A 81 4.96 7.02 -17.59
N PRO A 82 5.92 7.50 -18.40
CA PRO A 82 6.35 8.91 -18.38
C PRO A 82 5.18 9.88 -18.56
N ARG A 83 4.15 9.47 -19.31
CA ARG A 83 2.90 10.23 -19.54
C ARG A 83 2.05 10.33 -18.27
N GLY A 84 1.94 9.25 -17.50
CA GLY A 84 1.24 9.27 -16.21
C GLY A 84 2.00 10.11 -15.19
N PHE A 85 3.33 9.99 -15.12
CA PHE A 85 4.13 10.77 -14.18
C PHE A 85 4.06 12.29 -14.45
N ALA A 86 3.95 12.66 -15.74
CA ALA A 86 3.76 14.04 -16.17
C ALA A 86 2.43 14.67 -15.72
N THR A 87 1.43 13.87 -15.35
CA THR A 87 0.13 14.36 -14.87
C THR A 87 0.10 14.74 -13.39
N TYR A 88 1.17 14.44 -12.64
CA TYR A 88 1.32 14.85 -11.24
C TYR A 88 2.01 16.19 -11.14
N ASP A 89 1.61 16.99 -10.16
CA ASP A 89 2.29 18.24 -9.81
C ASP A 89 3.69 17.96 -9.22
N GLU A 90 4.58 18.95 -9.21
CA GLU A 90 5.96 18.78 -8.71
C GLU A 90 5.99 18.29 -7.25
N PHE A 91 5.07 18.80 -6.42
CA PHE A 91 4.89 18.34 -5.05
C PHE A 91 4.43 16.88 -4.97
N GLU A 92 3.46 16.47 -5.79
CA GLU A 92 2.94 15.11 -5.82
C GLU A 92 4.01 14.12 -6.28
N ARG A 93 4.85 14.50 -7.25
CA ARG A 93 6.00 13.70 -7.69
C ARG A 93 7.02 13.51 -6.58
N ASN A 94 7.32 14.57 -5.82
CA ASN A 94 8.23 14.48 -4.68
C ASN A 94 7.65 13.61 -3.55
N ALA A 95 6.35 13.74 -3.26
CA ALA A 95 5.65 12.90 -2.30
C ALA A 95 5.64 11.42 -2.73
N LEU A 96 5.40 11.14 -4.01
CA LEU A 96 5.45 9.79 -4.58
C LEU A 96 6.86 9.19 -4.52
N SER A 97 7.88 9.96 -4.87
CA SER A 97 9.30 9.56 -4.75
C SER A 97 9.66 9.21 -3.30
N ALA A 98 9.28 10.06 -2.36
CA ALA A 98 9.52 9.83 -0.93
C ALA A 98 8.75 8.60 -0.42
N ALA A 99 7.49 8.43 -0.84
CA ALA A 99 6.66 7.27 -0.52
C ALA A 99 7.29 5.96 -1.02
N MET A 100 7.80 5.94 -2.26
CA MET A 100 8.50 4.79 -2.83
C MET A 100 9.77 4.43 -2.06
N HIS A 101 10.60 5.41 -1.72
CA HIS A 101 11.82 5.16 -0.94
C HIS A 101 11.51 4.58 0.44
N ARG A 102 10.47 5.11 1.13
CA ARG A 102 10.05 4.58 2.43
C ARG A 102 9.42 3.19 2.32
N ALA A 103 8.60 2.95 1.30
CA ALA A 103 8.03 1.63 1.02
C ALA A 103 9.14 0.61 0.79
N TYR A 104 10.11 0.92 -0.07
CA TYR A 104 11.23 0.03 -0.36
C TYR A 104 12.06 -0.30 0.89
N LEU A 105 12.37 0.70 1.72
CA LEU A 105 13.10 0.48 2.97
C LEU A 105 12.32 -0.46 3.90
N ILE A 106 11.01 -0.23 4.04
CA ILE A 106 10.13 -1.07 4.86
C ILE A 106 10.02 -2.48 4.29
N ASP A 107 9.94 -2.64 2.97
CA ASP A 107 9.92 -3.94 2.31
C ASP A 107 11.21 -4.71 2.58
N VAL A 108 12.37 -4.06 2.49
CA VAL A 108 13.67 -4.69 2.80
C VAL A 108 13.73 -5.13 4.26
N ILE A 109 13.29 -4.27 5.19
CA ILE A 109 13.22 -4.63 6.62
C ILE A 109 12.24 -5.78 6.85
N ALA A 110 11.07 -5.75 6.22
CA ALA A 110 10.04 -6.78 6.37
C ALA A 110 10.53 -8.13 5.85
N VAL A 111 11.16 -8.17 4.69
CA VAL A 111 11.80 -9.38 4.14
C VAL A 111 12.89 -9.88 5.09
N GLY A 112 13.75 -8.99 5.60
CA GLY A 112 14.77 -9.33 6.59
C GLY A 112 14.16 -9.91 7.87
N ALA A 113 13.07 -9.32 8.38
CA ALA A 113 12.34 -9.80 9.55
C ALA A 113 11.72 -11.18 9.32
N VAL A 114 11.23 -11.48 8.12
CA VAL A 114 10.74 -12.82 7.75
C VAL A 114 11.87 -13.84 7.84
N PHE A 115 13.05 -13.54 7.30
CA PHE A 115 14.21 -14.44 7.41
C PHE A 115 14.64 -14.66 8.86
N LEU A 116 14.71 -13.58 9.66
CA LEU A 116 15.03 -13.67 11.09
C LEU A 116 13.99 -14.49 11.86
N TRP A 117 12.71 -14.32 11.55
CA TRP A 117 11.63 -15.10 12.14
C TRP A 117 11.75 -16.59 11.76
N LEU A 118 12.01 -16.92 10.50
CA LEU A 118 12.23 -18.32 10.08
C LEU A 118 13.43 -18.94 10.81
N MET A 119 14.52 -18.19 10.97
CA MET A 119 15.69 -18.63 11.72
C MET A 119 15.35 -18.86 13.20
N ALA A 120 14.64 -17.93 13.84
CA ALA A 120 14.22 -18.06 15.24
C ALA A 120 13.22 -19.22 15.43
N ALA A 121 12.25 -19.35 14.54
CA ALA A 121 11.23 -20.39 14.58
C ALA A 121 11.83 -21.80 14.49
N SER A 122 12.87 -21.97 13.67
CA SER A 122 13.61 -23.22 13.56
C SER A 122 14.30 -23.65 14.85
N ARG A 123 14.68 -22.71 15.72
CA ARG A 123 15.34 -22.97 17.01
C ARG A 123 14.37 -23.09 18.18
N ALA A 124 13.27 -22.34 18.13
CA ALA A 124 12.30 -22.24 19.20
C ALA A 124 11.11 -23.22 19.06
N ASN A 125 11.12 -24.10 18.04
CA ASN A 125 10.00 -24.97 17.67
C ASN A 125 8.69 -24.21 17.45
N TRP A 126 8.77 -22.98 16.91
CA TRP A 126 7.58 -22.21 16.56
C TRP A 126 6.99 -22.68 15.23
N PRO A 127 5.71 -22.38 14.95
CA PRO A 127 5.10 -22.69 13.66
C PRO A 127 5.94 -22.15 12.52
N SER A 128 6.34 -23.04 11.62
CA SER A 128 7.13 -22.73 10.43
C SER A 128 6.43 -23.32 9.19
N PRO A 129 6.62 -22.72 8.00
CA PRO A 129 6.03 -23.22 6.78
C PRO A 129 6.61 -24.59 6.42
N THR A 130 5.76 -25.61 6.39
CA THR A 130 6.12 -27.00 6.08
C THR A 130 5.62 -27.44 4.70
N THR A 131 4.57 -26.79 4.18
CA THR A 131 3.98 -27.11 2.87
C THR A 131 4.26 -26.02 1.83
N SER A 132 4.26 -26.41 0.55
CA SER A 132 4.39 -25.46 -0.57
C SER A 132 3.29 -24.40 -0.57
N SER A 133 2.09 -24.76 -0.11
CA SER A 133 0.96 -23.83 0.03
C SER A 133 1.24 -22.74 1.07
N GLN A 134 1.82 -23.09 2.23
CA GLN A 134 2.21 -22.13 3.27
C GLN A 134 3.29 -21.16 2.76
N TRP A 135 4.30 -21.68 2.06
CA TRP A 135 5.30 -20.86 1.38
C TRP A 135 4.67 -19.94 0.33
N GLY A 136 3.71 -20.45 -0.44
CA GLY A 136 2.92 -19.67 -1.40
C GLY A 136 2.19 -18.49 -0.75
N THR A 137 1.61 -18.69 0.44
CA THR A 137 0.94 -17.61 1.17
C THR A 137 1.89 -16.54 1.70
N ILE A 138 3.09 -16.92 2.15
CA ILE A 138 4.15 -15.95 2.52
C ILE A 138 4.59 -15.14 1.30
N GLY A 139 4.86 -15.82 0.18
CA GLY A 139 5.26 -15.17 -1.07
C GLY A 139 4.19 -14.21 -1.57
N TYR A 140 2.93 -14.65 -1.58
CA TYR A 140 1.79 -13.81 -1.95
C TYR A 140 1.66 -12.58 -1.06
N ALA A 141 1.71 -12.75 0.27
CA ALA A 141 1.60 -11.64 1.21
C ALA A 141 2.75 -10.64 1.03
N THR A 142 3.98 -11.14 0.83
CA THR A 142 5.15 -10.30 0.54
C THR A 142 4.94 -9.48 -0.73
N VAL A 143 4.56 -10.12 -1.84
CA VAL A 143 4.32 -9.41 -3.12
C VAL A 143 3.23 -8.37 -2.97
N MET A 144 2.09 -8.71 -2.36
CA MET A 144 0.99 -7.77 -2.16
C MET A 144 1.39 -6.59 -1.27
N THR A 145 2.23 -6.83 -0.27
CA THR A 145 2.78 -5.78 0.60
C THR A 145 3.65 -4.80 -0.20
N MET A 146 4.58 -5.32 -1.00
CA MET A 146 5.44 -4.50 -1.88
C MET A 146 4.64 -3.69 -2.91
N LEU A 147 3.50 -4.21 -3.37
CA LEU A 147 2.62 -3.52 -4.30
C LEU A 147 1.75 -2.45 -3.64
N ALA A 148 1.28 -2.71 -2.42
CA ALA A 148 0.34 -1.85 -1.72
C ALA A 148 1.01 -0.72 -0.93
N LEU A 149 2.17 -0.98 -0.31
CA LEU A 149 2.85 -0.02 0.56
C LEU A 149 3.13 1.33 -0.11
N PRO A 150 3.63 1.39 -1.36
CA PRO A 150 3.84 2.67 -2.02
C PRO A 150 2.54 3.45 -2.22
N ILE A 151 1.45 2.77 -2.56
CA ILE A 151 0.12 3.38 -2.76
C ILE A 151 -0.40 3.92 -1.44
N ILE A 152 -0.28 3.13 -0.37
CA ILE A 152 -0.67 3.54 0.99
C ILE A 152 0.10 4.78 1.40
N PHE A 153 1.43 4.80 1.27
CA PHE A 153 2.21 5.97 1.64
C PHE A 153 1.93 7.18 0.78
N ALA A 154 1.75 7.02 -0.52
CA ALA A 154 1.31 8.12 -1.39
C ALA A 154 -0.03 8.69 -0.93
N GLU A 155 -0.99 7.83 -0.60
CA GLU A 155 -2.30 8.23 -0.11
C GLU A 155 -2.23 8.99 1.21
N PHE A 156 -1.33 8.63 2.13
CA PHE A 156 -1.14 9.32 3.41
C PHE A 156 -0.28 10.59 3.32
N MET A 157 0.71 10.64 2.42
CA MET A 157 1.62 11.79 2.29
C MET A 157 1.02 12.95 1.51
N VAL A 158 0.15 12.68 0.54
CA VAL A 158 -0.50 13.75 -0.23
C VAL A 158 -1.75 14.23 0.52
N PRO A 159 -1.87 15.54 0.84
CA PRO A 159 -3.03 16.11 1.53
C PRO A 159 -4.34 15.81 0.78
N MET A 160 -5.45 15.66 1.53
CA MET A 160 -6.77 15.51 0.90
C MET A 160 -7.24 16.87 0.35
N PRO A 161 -8.04 16.89 -0.73
CA PRO A 161 -8.72 18.10 -1.17
C PRO A 161 -9.57 18.66 -0.05
N ASP A 162 -9.56 19.98 0.13
CA ASP A 162 -10.43 20.64 1.10
C ASP A 162 -11.90 20.29 0.79
N PRO A 163 -12.74 20.05 1.80
CA PRO A 163 -14.15 19.67 1.60
C PRO A 163 -14.96 20.75 0.87
N GLU A 164 -14.48 21.99 0.85
CA GLU A 164 -15.07 23.11 0.10
C GLU A 164 -14.88 22.99 -1.42
N ASP A 165 -13.92 22.18 -1.88
CA ASP A 165 -13.61 21.97 -3.31
C ASP A 165 -14.27 20.70 -3.89
N GLN A 166 -15.05 19.96 -3.11
CA GLN A 166 -15.81 18.81 -3.61
C GLN A 166 -17.10 19.29 -4.28
N PRO A 167 -17.36 18.93 -5.56
CA PRO A 167 -18.67 19.16 -6.14
C PRO A 167 -19.71 18.35 -5.35
N ALA A 168 -20.76 19.03 -4.90
CA ALA A 168 -21.91 18.45 -4.22
C ALA A 168 -22.60 17.34 -5.04
#